data_AF-A0A380WAE6-F1
#
_entry.id   AF-A0A380WAE6-F1
#
_cell.length_a   1.000
_cell.length_b   1.000
_cell.length_c   1.000
_cell.angle_alpha   90.00
_cell.angle_beta   90.00
_cell.angle_gamma   90.00
#
_symmetry.space_group_name_H-M   'P 1'
#
loop_
_entity.id
_entity.type
_entity.pdbx_description
1 polymer ?
#
loop_
_entity_poly.entity_id
_entity_poly.type
_entity_poly.pdbx_seq_one_letter_code
_entity_poly.pdbx_strand_id
1 'polypeptide(L)'
;MKFILSASLLALSLGVSPSHAEPFSINDALKQAIQTNPGVGEASANRRATESELRQTQGTLLPQVRLEANAGPERFTQNIVPAPTGSGTTMHGRYASVVVRQLLFDGFTSINEVWRQSARVNASAYRVRERTELIALDAAEAYIDVVRYTRLVELARQNVANHEAIFSNVESRYKGGRSGEGDLQQALERVEAAKAALAEFERSLEDARAKYRKVVGVEPYNLRFPGTLKGMPTSKDASLAVAIHHNATLQASQADTDAARHAFHATAGSFVPTVSLEGRASRGINSDTYVGRRDDVSGKVVMSWDIFRGGQDTWRRTEMAERYNQQNMAHARLQRDALESIDKAWSARTITVTRIGALTRQLAADRKAIDAYRKEYELGQRSLIDLLNAENQYFNAAVSLTSARGVIVFADYQLLAAMGTLLDYLKAPPPVEAAPLDQVAFGPFPTKIAPFIWNLPSTGSNPLNVAGTPSAIPYTPAAGAIVNSGDRWQIWSPTPTIQNGRNPAWLEQSRSPKPVDLRSSNQNAGDGSALSFAATEFTDTRFSVPSWFNAAAQGIKTNP
;
A
#
# COMPACT_ATOMS: atom_id res chain seq x y z
N MET A 1 64.87 24.37 -43.48
CA MET A 1 63.72 25.11 -44.05
C MET A 1 62.64 25.15 -42.96
N LYS A 2 62.57 26.17 -42.11
CA LYS A 2 61.84 27.45 -42.31
C LYS A 2 60.52 27.25 -43.07
N PHE A 3 59.38 27.28 -42.38
CA PHE A 3 58.39 28.35 -42.52
C PHE A 3 57.44 28.40 -41.31
N ILE A 4 57.15 29.64 -40.92
CA ILE A 4 56.34 30.14 -39.81
C ILE A 4 54.94 30.48 -40.34
N LEU A 5 53.88 30.21 -39.57
CA LEU A 5 52.58 30.92 -39.57
C LEU A 5 51.82 30.46 -38.31
N SER A 6 51.86 31.19 -37.18
CA SER A 6 51.16 32.44 -36.85
C SER A 6 49.64 32.30 -36.69
N ALA A 7 49.22 32.33 -35.42
CA ALA A 7 48.02 32.98 -34.87
C ALA A 7 46.60 32.49 -35.27
N SER A 8 45.94 31.85 -34.30
CA SER A 8 44.62 32.30 -33.81
C SER A 8 44.29 31.61 -32.48
N LEU A 9 44.65 32.29 -31.39
CA LEU A 9 44.21 31.95 -30.04
C LEU A 9 42.80 32.54 -29.87
N LEU A 10 41.76 31.79 -30.28
CA LEU A 10 40.39 32.15 -29.96
C LEU A 10 40.09 31.59 -28.57
N ALA A 11 40.20 32.46 -27.56
CA ALA A 11 39.73 32.19 -26.21
C ALA A 11 38.21 31.99 -26.25
N LEU A 12 37.78 30.74 -26.36
CA LEU A 12 36.39 30.35 -26.21
C LEU A 12 36.06 30.39 -24.71
N SER A 13 35.67 31.55 -24.22
CA SER A 13 35.01 31.69 -22.93
C SER A 13 33.67 30.96 -23.01
N LEU A 14 33.69 29.67 -22.66
CA LEU A 14 32.49 28.91 -22.33
C LEU A 14 31.84 29.61 -21.14
N GLY A 15 30.87 30.46 -21.44
CA GLY A 15 29.91 30.95 -20.46
C GLY A 15 29.17 29.74 -19.91
N VAL A 16 29.63 29.22 -18.78
CA VAL A 16 28.84 28.35 -17.91
C VAL A 16 27.75 29.25 -17.35
N SER A 17 26.67 29.43 -18.11
CA SER A 17 25.41 29.87 -17.55
C SER A 17 25.10 28.91 -16.41
N PRO A 18 24.87 29.37 -15.17
CA PRO A 18 24.40 28.49 -14.13
C PRO A 18 23.07 27.91 -14.62
N SER A 19 23.08 26.63 -15.00
CA SER A 19 21.85 25.87 -15.18
C SER A 19 21.19 25.87 -13.82
N HIS A 20 20.23 26.76 -13.61
CA HIS A 20 19.31 26.66 -12.50
C HIS A 20 18.61 25.31 -12.69
N ALA A 21 19.02 24.30 -11.92
CA ALA A 21 18.37 23.01 -11.91
C ALA A 21 16.86 23.23 -11.79
N GLU A 22 16.10 22.78 -12.78
CA GLU A 22 14.65 22.96 -12.76
C GLU A 22 14.09 22.40 -11.44
N PRO A 23 13.17 23.12 -10.78
CA PRO A 23 12.61 22.65 -9.52
C PRO A 23 11.91 21.31 -9.72
N PHE A 24 12.29 20.31 -8.93
CA PHE A 24 11.68 18.98 -8.98
C PHE A 24 10.24 19.09 -8.51
N SER A 25 9.29 19.03 -9.44
CA SER A 25 7.89 19.29 -9.15
C SER A 25 7.22 18.08 -8.50
N ILE A 26 6.06 18.30 -7.88
CA ILE A 26 5.25 17.20 -7.35
C ILE A 26 4.90 16.19 -8.46
N ASN A 27 4.63 16.64 -9.68
CA ASN A 27 4.31 15.75 -10.80
C ASN A 27 5.50 14.87 -11.19
N ASP A 28 6.73 15.39 -11.08
CA ASP A 28 7.94 14.62 -11.36
C ASP A 28 8.19 13.57 -10.28
N ALA A 29 7.96 13.92 -9.00
CA ALA A 29 8.02 12.99 -7.89
C ALA A 29 7.01 11.84 -8.04
N LEU A 30 5.78 12.15 -8.45
CA LEU A 30 4.73 11.16 -8.67
C LEU A 30 5.07 10.23 -9.84
N LYS A 31 5.51 10.78 -10.99
CA LYS A 31 5.95 9.97 -12.15
C LYS A 31 7.14 9.08 -11.80
N GLN A 32 8.11 9.60 -11.06
CA GLN A 32 9.26 8.84 -10.59
C GLN A 32 8.83 7.68 -9.69
N ALA A 33 7.92 7.94 -8.72
CA ALA A 33 7.39 6.90 -7.84
C ALA A 33 6.65 5.82 -8.62
N ILE A 34 5.78 6.19 -9.57
CA ILE A 34 5.04 5.23 -10.41
C ILE A 34 5.99 4.31 -11.19
N GLN A 35 7.10 4.85 -11.72
CA GLN A 35 8.04 4.09 -12.55
C GLN A 35 9.00 3.22 -11.75
N THR A 36 9.40 3.65 -10.54
CA THR A 36 10.49 3.02 -9.80
C THR A 36 10.06 2.27 -8.56
N ASN A 37 8.85 2.52 -8.03
CA ASN A 37 8.41 1.91 -6.78
C ASN A 37 8.16 0.40 -6.97
N PRO A 38 8.81 -0.48 -6.17
CA PRO A 38 8.64 -1.93 -6.28
C PRO A 38 7.20 -2.41 -6.11
N GLY A 39 6.35 -1.66 -5.41
CA GLY A 39 4.94 -2.01 -5.21
C GLY A 39 4.12 -1.99 -6.52
N VAL A 40 4.48 -1.15 -7.49
CA VAL A 40 3.88 -1.20 -8.85
C VAL A 40 4.37 -2.43 -9.60
N GLY A 41 5.67 -2.73 -9.49
CA GLY A 41 6.29 -3.89 -10.10
C GLY A 41 5.72 -5.22 -9.60
N GLU A 42 5.46 -5.33 -8.29
CA GLU A 42 4.80 -6.47 -7.64
C GLU A 42 3.40 -6.73 -8.21
N ALA A 43 2.56 -5.69 -8.23
CA ALA A 43 1.21 -5.79 -8.77
C ALA A 43 1.23 -6.18 -10.26
N SER A 44 2.15 -5.59 -11.04
CA SER A 44 2.32 -5.89 -12.46
C SER A 44 2.78 -7.33 -12.70
N ALA A 45 3.71 -7.84 -11.88
CA ALA A 45 4.14 -9.23 -11.93
C ALA A 45 3.00 -10.20 -11.58
N ASN A 46 2.20 -9.88 -10.56
CA ASN A 46 1.01 -10.65 -10.21
C ASN A 46 -0.02 -10.69 -11.36
N ARG A 47 -0.26 -9.56 -12.04
CA ARG A 47 -1.13 -9.52 -13.23
C ARG A 47 -0.62 -10.43 -14.35
N ARG A 48 0.68 -10.42 -14.65
CA ARG A 48 1.29 -11.32 -15.65
C ARG A 48 1.20 -12.80 -15.25
N ALA A 49 1.32 -13.10 -13.94
CA ALA A 49 1.10 -14.44 -13.42
C ALA A 49 -0.35 -14.89 -13.62
N THR A 50 -1.35 -14.06 -13.26
CA THR A 50 -2.77 -14.35 -13.49
C THR A 50 -3.08 -14.52 -14.98
N GLU A 51 -2.45 -13.73 -15.87
CA GLU A 51 -2.60 -13.93 -17.31
C GLU A 51 -2.04 -15.29 -17.75
N SER A 52 -0.93 -15.73 -17.17
CA SER A 52 -0.38 -17.07 -17.43
C SER A 52 -1.29 -18.18 -16.91
N GLU A 53 -1.99 -17.98 -15.79
CA GLU A 53 -3.03 -18.91 -15.31
C GLU A 53 -4.20 -18.99 -16.29
N LEU A 54 -4.65 -17.87 -16.86
CA LEU A 54 -5.65 -17.87 -17.93
C LEU A 54 -5.17 -18.70 -19.13
N ARG A 55 -3.91 -18.56 -19.55
CA ARG A 55 -3.35 -19.38 -20.64
C ARG A 55 -3.30 -20.87 -20.31
N GLN A 56 -2.97 -21.23 -19.07
CA GLN A 56 -3.00 -22.62 -18.59
C GLN A 56 -4.42 -23.20 -18.68
N THR A 57 -5.43 -22.44 -18.24
CA THR A 57 -6.83 -22.83 -18.35
C THR A 57 -7.29 -22.92 -19.80
N GLN A 58 -6.90 -22.00 -20.68
CA GLN A 58 -7.18 -22.13 -22.12
C GLN A 58 -6.56 -23.41 -22.71
N GLY A 59 -5.40 -23.82 -22.19
CA GLY A 59 -4.75 -25.07 -22.57
C GLY A 59 -5.59 -26.32 -22.32
N THR A 60 -6.53 -26.33 -21.36
CA THR A 60 -7.40 -27.50 -21.11
C THR A 60 -8.38 -27.77 -22.24
N LEU A 61 -8.66 -26.77 -23.08
CA LEU A 61 -9.49 -26.88 -24.28
C LEU A 61 -8.70 -27.42 -25.49
N LEU A 62 -7.37 -27.55 -25.39
CA LEU A 62 -6.51 -28.04 -26.45
C LEU A 62 -6.26 -29.56 -26.35
N PRO A 63 -5.84 -30.22 -27.45
CA PRO A 63 -5.50 -31.63 -27.41
C PRO A 63 -4.36 -31.89 -26.42
N GLN A 64 -4.61 -32.75 -25.45
CA GLN A 64 -3.64 -33.18 -24.46
C GLN A 64 -2.94 -34.43 -24.96
N VAL A 65 -1.61 -34.39 -25.08
CA VAL A 65 -0.79 -35.52 -25.50
C VAL A 65 0.01 -36.03 -24.31
N ARG A 66 -0.23 -37.28 -23.91
CA ARG A 66 0.55 -37.97 -22.87
C ARG A 66 1.36 -39.08 -23.51
N LEU A 67 2.67 -39.06 -23.28
CA LEU A 67 3.57 -40.17 -23.54
C LEU A 67 3.84 -40.90 -22.23
N GLU A 68 3.66 -42.21 -22.22
CA GLU A 68 4.00 -43.10 -21.11
C GLU A 68 4.99 -44.15 -21.61
N ALA A 69 6.06 -44.40 -20.86
CA ALA A 69 7.04 -45.41 -21.18
C ALA A 69 7.49 -46.12 -19.90
N ASN A 70 7.41 -47.45 -19.90
CA ASN A 70 7.74 -48.32 -18.78
C ASN A 70 8.70 -49.42 -19.26
N ALA A 71 9.68 -49.78 -18.43
CA ALA A 71 10.59 -50.89 -18.72
C ALA A 71 11.04 -51.55 -17.41
N GLY A 72 10.95 -52.88 -17.33
CA GLY A 72 11.32 -53.61 -16.13
C GLY A 72 10.97 -55.10 -16.17
N PRO A 73 11.43 -55.89 -15.18
CA PRO A 73 10.98 -57.26 -15.02
C PRO A 73 9.53 -57.29 -14.52
N GLU A 74 8.71 -58.08 -15.17
CA GLU A 74 7.31 -58.30 -14.83
C GLU A 74 7.00 -59.80 -14.88
N ARG A 75 6.10 -60.27 -14.01
CA ARG A 75 5.68 -61.67 -13.98
C ARG A 75 4.17 -61.70 -13.87
N PHE A 76 3.53 -62.24 -14.91
CA PHE A 76 2.09 -62.41 -14.95
C PHE A 76 1.74 -63.88 -14.95
N THR A 77 0.81 -64.30 -14.08
CA THR A 77 0.30 -65.67 -14.03
C THR A 77 -1.18 -65.62 -14.37
N GLN A 78 -1.58 -66.27 -15.46
CA GLN A 78 -2.97 -66.39 -15.89
C GLN A 78 -3.38 -67.86 -15.98
N ASN A 79 -4.51 -68.19 -15.33
CA ASN A 79 -5.11 -69.53 -15.27
C ASN A 79 -6.29 -69.63 -16.25
N ILE A 80 -6.05 -69.39 -17.54
CA ILE A 80 -7.01 -69.58 -18.64
C ILE A 80 -6.51 -70.68 -19.58
N VAL A 81 -7.42 -71.41 -20.24
CA VAL A 81 -7.09 -72.52 -21.14
C VAL A 81 -7.49 -72.16 -22.58
N PRO A 82 -6.55 -72.12 -23.55
CA PRO A 82 -5.10 -72.28 -23.38
C PRO A 82 -4.43 -71.07 -22.71
N ALA A 83 -3.36 -71.31 -21.96
CA ALA A 83 -2.62 -70.24 -21.28
C ALA A 83 -1.84 -69.40 -22.30
N PRO A 84 -1.78 -68.07 -22.15
CA PRO A 84 -0.93 -67.23 -22.98
C PRO A 84 0.55 -67.60 -22.81
N THR A 85 1.32 -67.48 -23.88
CA THR A 85 2.73 -67.90 -23.98
C THR A 85 3.65 -67.32 -22.89
N GLY A 86 3.30 -66.18 -22.28
CA GLY A 86 4.08 -65.52 -21.22
C GLY A 86 3.70 -65.88 -19.79
N SER A 87 2.65 -66.69 -19.59
CA SER A 87 2.10 -67.00 -18.26
C SER A 87 3.13 -67.72 -17.36
N GLY A 88 3.31 -67.21 -16.14
CA GLY A 88 4.19 -67.77 -15.11
C GLY A 88 5.68 -67.45 -15.28
N THR A 89 6.08 -66.80 -16.37
CA THR A 89 7.46 -66.43 -16.69
C THR A 89 7.79 -64.99 -16.30
N THR A 90 9.01 -64.74 -15.82
CA THR A 90 9.51 -63.37 -15.63
C THR A 90 9.99 -62.83 -16.97
N MET A 91 9.42 -61.72 -17.40
CA MET A 91 9.68 -61.09 -18.69
C MET A 91 10.27 -59.70 -18.46
N HIS A 92 11.23 -59.29 -19.28
CA HIS A 92 11.76 -57.92 -19.25
C HIS A 92 10.94 -57.04 -20.19
N GLY A 93 9.74 -56.70 -19.73
CA GLY A 93 8.77 -55.93 -20.49
C GLY A 93 9.27 -54.53 -20.82
N ARG A 94 8.96 -54.08 -22.03
CA ARG A 94 9.09 -52.69 -22.46
C ARG A 94 7.77 -52.26 -23.05
N TYR A 95 7.21 -51.16 -22.55
CA TYR A 95 5.94 -50.62 -22.99
C TYR A 95 6.09 -49.13 -23.27
N ALA A 96 5.53 -48.67 -24.38
CA ALA A 96 5.36 -47.25 -24.65
C ALA A 96 3.93 -47.00 -25.16
N SER A 97 3.29 -45.93 -24.69
CA SER A 97 1.99 -45.50 -25.20
C SER A 97 1.90 -43.99 -25.36
N VAL A 98 1.21 -43.57 -26.41
CA VAL A 98 0.81 -42.19 -26.64
C VAL A 98 -0.71 -42.13 -26.56
N VAL A 99 -1.22 -41.27 -25.69
CA VAL A 99 -2.65 -40.98 -25.55
C VAL A 99 -2.88 -39.52 -25.90
N VAL A 100 -3.72 -39.28 -26.89
CA VAL A 100 -4.19 -37.95 -27.29
C VAL A 100 -5.65 -37.83 -26.85
N ARG A 101 -5.96 -36.84 -26.02
CA ARG A 101 -7.32 -36.57 -25.56
C ARG A 101 -7.72 -35.13 -25.88
N GLN A 102 -8.85 -34.96 -26.55
CA GLN A 102 -9.47 -33.67 -26.84
C GLN A 102 -10.83 -33.60 -26.17
N LEU A 103 -11.04 -32.56 -25.34
CA LEU A 103 -12.36 -32.28 -24.78
C LEU A 103 -13.29 -31.77 -25.90
N LEU A 104 -14.48 -32.37 -26.02
CA LEU A 104 -15.52 -31.91 -26.94
C LEU A 104 -16.62 -31.15 -26.20
N PHE A 105 -17.01 -31.63 -25.01
CA PHE A 105 -18.06 -31.04 -24.19
C PHE A 105 -17.91 -31.46 -22.72
N ASP A 106 -18.07 -30.54 -21.77
CA ASP A 106 -18.06 -30.80 -20.33
C ASP A 106 -19.15 -30.01 -19.60
N GLY A 107 -20.29 -29.77 -20.26
CA GLY A 107 -21.33 -28.92 -19.68
C GLY A 107 -20.93 -27.47 -19.50
N PHE A 108 -20.02 -26.98 -20.35
CA PHE A 108 -19.48 -25.62 -20.34
C PHE A 108 -18.64 -25.30 -19.08
N THR A 109 -18.18 -26.29 -18.31
CA THR A 109 -17.31 -26.06 -17.15
C THR A 109 -16.01 -25.38 -17.58
N SER A 110 -15.31 -25.91 -18.58
CA SER A 110 -14.02 -25.36 -19.04
C SER A 110 -14.18 -23.96 -19.64
N ILE A 111 -15.29 -23.69 -20.34
CA ILE A 111 -15.58 -22.37 -20.90
C ILE A 111 -15.82 -21.35 -19.78
N ASN A 112 -16.65 -21.69 -18.79
CA ASN A 112 -16.86 -20.82 -17.63
C ASN A 112 -15.58 -20.64 -16.81
N GLU A 113 -14.71 -21.65 -16.76
CA GLU A 113 -13.41 -21.52 -16.11
C GLU A 113 -12.49 -20.53 -16.87
N VAL A 114 -12.49 -20.54 -18.20
CA VAL A 114 -11.79 -19.51 -19.00
C VAL A 114 -12.35 -18.11 -18.72
N TRP A 115 -13.68 -17.96 -18.65
CA TRP A 115 -14.30 -16.66 -18.31
C TRP A 115 -14.00 -16.22 -16.88
N ARG A 116 -14.00 -17.15 -15.91
CA ARG A 116 -13.56 -16.90 -14.54
C ARG A 116 -12.13 -16.39 -14.50
N GLN A 117 -11.21 -17.07 -15.18
CA GLN A 117 -9.81 -16.65 -15.23
C GLN A 117 -9.64 -15.29 -15.93
N SER A 118 -10.41 -15.02 -16.98
CA SER A 118 -10.38 -13.74 -17.66
C SER A 118 -10.85 -12.60 -16.76
N ALA A 119 -11.93 -12.81 -16.00
CA ALA A 119 -12.39 -11.87 -15.00
C ALA A 119 -11.33 -11.66 -13.88
N ARG A 120 -10.61 -12.70 -13.46
CA ARG A 120 -9.46 -12.57 -12.55
C ARG A 120 -8.30 -11.76 -13.13
N VAL A 121 -8.02 -11.88 -14.43
CA VAL A 121 -7.02 -11.03 -15.11
C VAL A 121 -7.48 -9.57 -15.09
N ASN A 122 -8.74 -9.28 -15.40
CA ASN A 122 -9.30 -7.93 -15.33
C ASN A 122 -9.23 -7.36 -13.91
N ALA A 123 -9.61 -8.15 -12.90
CA ALA A 123 -9.48 -7.76 -11.50
C ALA A 123 -8.02 -7.45 -11.12
N SER A 124 -7.08 -8.26 -11.60
CA SER A 124 -5.64 -8.02 -11.39
C SER A 124 -5.15 -6.75 -12.10
N ALA A 125 -5.63 -6.47 -13.32
CA ALA A 125 -5.31 -5.24 -14.05
C ALA A 125 -5.82 -3.99 -13.31
N TYR A 126 -7.06 -4.02 -12.83
CA TYR A 126 -7.59 -2.93 -12.00
C TYR A 126 -6.84 -2.78 -10.67
N ARG A 127 -6.39 -3.87 -10.03
CA ARG A 127 -5.50 -3.79 -8.86
C ARG A 127 -4.14 -3.17 -9.16
N VAL A 128 -3.58 -3.37 -10.36
CA VAL A 128 -2.37 -2.65 -10.80
C VAL A 128 -2.65 -1.15 -10.86
N ARG A 129 -3.78 -0.74 -11.47
CA ARG A 129 -4.18 0.67 -11.53
C ARG A 129 -4.39 1.25 -10.12
N GLU A 130 -5.14 0.58 -9.26
CA GLU A 130 -5.36 0.95 -7.86
C GLU A 130 -4.03 1.13 -7.11
N ARG A 131 -3.12 0.14 -7.21
CA ARG A 131 -1.83 0.20 -6.53
C ARG A 131 -0.99 1.36 -7.02
N THR A 132 -1.06 1.66 -8.32
CA THR A 132 -0.36 2.79 -8.94
C THR A 132 -0.91 4.13 -8.45
N GLU A 133 -2.24 4.27 -8.37
CA GLU A 133 -2.92 5.46 -7.81
C GLU A 133 -2.53 5.68 -6.33
N LEU A 134 -2.53 4.61 -5.51
CA LEU A 134 -2.16 4.69 -4.09
C LEU A 134 -0.69 5.09 -3.91
N ILE A 135 0.23 4.54 -4.71
CA ILE A 135 1.65 4.91 -4.67
C ILE A 135 1.86 6.36 -5.12
N ALA A 136 1.10 6.83 -6.11
CA ALA A 136 1.11 8.24 -6.51
C ALA A 136 0.61 9.15 -5.37
N LEU A 137 -0.44 8.74 -4.64
CA LEU A 137 -0.94 9.46 -3.48
C LEU A 137 0.07 9.49 -2.32
N ASP A 138 0.70 8.35 -2.02
CA ASP A 138 1.76 8.25 -1.00
C ASP A 138 2.95 9.16 -1.35
N ALA A 139 3.31 9.24 -2.64
CA ALA A 139 4.35 10.13 -3.14
C ALA A 139 3.95 11.61 -2.99
N ALA A 140 2.68 11.94 -3.23
CA ALA A 140 2.15 13.29 -3.06
C ALA A 140 2.21 13.71 -1.59
N GLU A 141 1.79 12.83 -0.68
CA GLU A 141 1.87 13.06 0.77
C GLU A 141 3.32 13.30 1.20
N ALA A 142 4.23 12.41 0.81
CA ALA A 142 5.64 12.51 1.18
C ALA A 142 6.29 13.80 0.64
N TYR A 143 5.97 14.20 -0.60
CA TYR A 143 6.42 15.47 -1.17
C TYR A 143 5.90 16.66 -0.37
N ILE A 144 4.59 16.70 -0.08
CA ILE A 144 3.94 17.78 0.66
C ILE A 144 4.52 17.88 2.08
N ASP A 145 4.77 16.74 2.72
CA ASP A 145 5.35 16.67 4.06
C ASP A 145 6.75 17.28 4.10
N VAL A 146 7.65 16.92 3.17
CA VAL A 146 9.00 17.49 3.14
C VAL A 146 8.94 19.00 2.97
N VAL A 147 8.12 19.51 2.05
CA VAL A 147 7.99 20.96 1.85
C VAL A 147 7.37 21.65 3.07
N ARG A 148 6.33 21.05 3.67
CA ARG A 148 5.67 21.56 4.88
C ARG A 148 6.65 21.65 6.04
N TYR A 149 7.34 20.56 6.38
CA TYR A 149 8.29 20.54 7.49
C TYR A 149 9.52 21.40 7.24
N THR A 150 9.98 21.53 5.99
CA THR A 150 11.02 22.50 5.63
C THR A 150 10.58 23.93 5.98
N ARG A 151 9.32 24.28 5.68
CA ARG A 151 8.77 25.60 6.05
C ARG A 151 8.57 25.76 7.57
N LEU A 152 8.18 24.71 8.28
CA LEU A 152 8.01 24.76 9.74
C LEU A 152 9.36 24.91 10.46
N VAL A 153 10.42 24.22 10.02
CA VAL A 153 11.78 24.43 10.51
C VAL A 153 12.23 25.87 10.31
N GLU A 154 11.98 26.44 9.13
CA GLU A 154 12.30 27.85 8.86
C GLU A 154 11.54 28.81 9.80
N LEU A 155 10.24 28.59 10.02
CA LEU A 155 9.46 29.37 10.98
C LEU A 155 9.96 29.21 12.41
N ALA A 156 10.37 28.01 12.82
CA ALA A 156 10.92 27.75 14.14
C ALA A 156 12.29 28.41 14.35
N ARG A 157 13.16 28.44 13.34
CA ARG A 157 14.43 29.18 13.37
C ARG A 157 14.20 30.68 13.54
N GLN A 158 13.23 31.24 12.81
CA GLN A 158 12.84 32.64 12.96
C GLN A 158 12.29 32.92 14.37
N ASN A 159 11.52 31.99 14.93
CA ASN A 159 11.01 32.11 16.30
C ASN A 159 12.12 32.10 17.35
N VAL A 160 13.10 31.20 17.22
CA VAL A 160 14.30 31.17 18.09
C VAL A 160 15.04 32.50 18.02
N ALA A 161 15.33 32.99 16.80
CA ALA A 161 16.04 34.26 16.62
C ALA A 161 15.28 35.45 17.23
N ASN A 162 13.95 35.48 17.11
CA ASN A 162 13.11 36.52 17.72
C ASN A 162 13.18 36.47 19.26
N HIS A 163 13.09 35.28 19.87
CA HIS A 163 13.17 35.13 21.31
C HIS A 163 14.58 35.44 21.85
N GLU A 164 15.63 35.08 21.12
CA GLU A 164 17.02 35.42 21.48
C GLU A 164 17.25 36.94 21.46
N ALA A 165 16.67 37.64 20.48
CA ALA A 165 16.71 39.10 20.42
C ALA A 165 15.97 39.75 21.59
N ILE A 166 14.81 39.21 21.99
CA ILE A 166 14.06 39.68 23.18
C ILE A 166 14.88 39.41 24.45
N PHE A 167 15.43 38.21 24.61
CA PHE A 167 16.27 37.84 25.75
C PHE A 167 17.48 38.78 25.90
N SER A 168 18.19 39.08 24.81
CA SER A 168 19.33 40.02 24.82
C SER A 168 18.92 41.43 25.28
N ASN A 169 17.73 41.91 24.88
CA ASN A 169 17.19 43.19 25.34
C ASN A 169 16.86 43.15 26.84
N VAL A 170 16.18 42.11 27.31
CA VAL A 170 15.83 41.91 28.72
C VAL A 170 17.09 41.81 29.58
N GLU A 171 18.10 41.05 29.14
CA GLU A 171 19.38 40.91 29.84
C GLU A 171 20.10 42.27 29.97
N SER A 172 20.09 43.08 28.92
CA SER A 172 20.66 44.43 28.95
C SER A 172 19.91 45.34 29.92
N ARG A 173 18.58 45.25 30.00
CA ARG A 173 17.75 46.01 30.96
C ARG A 173 17.97 45.55 32.40
N TYR A 174 18.11 44.24 32.63
CA TYR A 174 18.40 43.66 33.94
C TYR A 174 19.77 44.12 34.46
N LYS A 175 20.83 44.04 33.64
CA LYS A 175 22.17 44.55 33.98
C LYS A 175 22.17 46.05 34.29
N GLY A 176 21.30 46.80 33.63
CA GLY A 176 21.08 48.23 33.89
C GLY A 176 20.15 48.55 35.06
N GLY A 177 19.67 47.55 35.80
CA GLY A 177 18.76 47.72 36.96
C GLY A 177 17.32 48.13 36.59
N ARG A 178 16.90 47.96 35.33
CA ARG A 178 15.59 48.37 34.80
C ARG A 178 14.61 47.21 34.56
N SER A 179 14.99 45.98 34.90
CA SER A 179 14.14 44.78 34.82
C SER A 179 14.50 43.83 35.97
N GLY A 180 13.56 42.97 36.38
CA GLY A 180 13.77 42.03 37.48
C GLY A 180 14.34 40.68 37.03
N GLU A 181 14.86 39.90 37.97
CA GLU A 181 15.38 38.53 37.72
C GLU A 181 14.30 37.62 37.09
N GLY A 182 13.03 37.79 37.49
CA GLY A 182 11.92 37.01 36.95
C GLY A 182 11.72 37.20 35.44
N ASP A 183 11.84 38.43 34.94
CA ASP A 183 11.74 38.73 33.50
C ASP A 183 12.87 38.07 32.71
N LEU A 184 14.09 38.09 33.28
CA LEU A 184 15.26 37.45 32.68
C LEU A 184 15.07 35.94 32.55
N GLN A 185 14.66 35.29 33.64
CA GLN A 185 14.40 33.84 33.65
C GLN A 185 13.23 33.47 32.73
N GLN A 186 12.20 34.30 32.67
CA GLN A 186 11.06 34.07 31.77
C GLN A 186 11.47 34.21 30.29
N ALA A 187 12.30 35.19 29.93
CA ALA A 187 12.81 35.32 28.57
C ALA A 187 13.72 34.13 28.20
N LEU A 188 14.56 33.67 29.12
CA LEU A 188 15.41 32.49 28.93
C LEU A 188 14.58 31.22 28.71
N GLU A 189 13.54 31.01 29.52
CA GLU A 189 12.60 29.89 29.36
C GLU A 189 11.99 29.86 27.95
N ARG A 190 11.57 31.01 27.42
CA ARG A 190 11.01 31.09 26.06
C ARG A 190 12.01 30.77 24.96
N VAL A 191 13.27 31.18 25.11
CA VAL A 191 14.34 30.81 24.17
C VAL A 191 14.53 29.29 24.15
N GLU A 192 14.63 28.66 25.32
CA GLU A 192 14.83 27.21 25.41
C GLU A 192 13.61 26.42 24.93
N ALA A 193 12.40 26.90 25.21
CA ALA A 193 11.17 26.34 24.65
C ALA A 193 11.13 26.43 23.11
N ALA A 194 11.56 27.55 22.53
CA ALA A 194 11.64 27.73 21.08
C ALA A 194 12.69 26.80 20.43
N LYS A 195 13.85 26.61 21.08
CA LYS A 195 14.88 25.66 20.63
C LYS A 195 14.39 24.20 20.67
N ALA A 196 13.67 23.82 21.72
CA ALA A 196 13.06 22.49 21.82
C ALA A 196 12.04 22.26 20.68
N ALA A 197 11.20 23.26 20.38
CA ALA A 197 10.25 23.17 19.26
C ALA A 197 10.96 23.06 17.90
N LEU A 198 12.07 23.80 17.70
CA LEU A 198 12.89 23.69 16.49
C LEU A 198 13.43 22.27 16.30
N ALA A 199 14.00 21.68 17.36
CA ALA A 199 14.53 20.32 17.31
C ALA A 199 13.46 19.28 16.91
N GLU A 200 12.22 19.44 17.40
CA GLU A 200 11.11 18.55 17.05
C GLU A 200 10.68 18.70 15.57
N PHE A 201 10.68 19.92 15.02
CA PHE A 201 10.43 20.13 13.60
C PHE A 201 11.56 19.61 12.71
N GLU A 202 12.81 19.69 13.15
CA GLU A 202 13.96 19.11 12.44
C GLU A 202 13.89 17.58 12.41
N ARG A 203 13.52 16.94 13.52
CA ARG A 203 13.25 15.50 13.58
C ARG A 203 12.13 15.10 12.62
N SER A 204 11.01 15.83 12.64
CA SER A 204 9.86 15.59 11.75
C SER A 204 10.20 15.77 10.27
N LEU A 205 11.10 16.71 9.94
CA LEU A 205 11.63 16.88 8.59
C LEU A 205 12.44 15.66 8.15
N GLU A 206 13.28 15.09 9.02
CA GLU A 206 14.04 13.89 8.67
C GLU A 206 13.14 12.67 8.48
N ASP A 207 12.09 12.51 9.31
CA ASP A 207 11.06 11.48 9.12
C ASP A 207 10.37 11.62 7.75
N ALA A 208 10.00 12.85 7.37
CA ALA A 208 9.39 13.15 6.08
C ALA A 208 10.34 12.85 4.91
N ARG A 209 11.64 13.17 5.03
CA ARG A 209 12.66 12.84 4.03
C ARG A 209 12.86 11.34 3.88
N ALA A 210 12.87 10.60 4.99
CA ALA A 210 12.95 9.15 4.96
C ALA A 210 11.73 8.52 4.26
N LYS A 211 10.51 9.01 4.54
CA LYS A 211 9.30 8.60 3.83
C LYS A 211 9.38 8.92 2.33
N TYR A 212 9.87 10.10 1.98
CA TYR A 212 10.07 10.50 0.59
C TYR A 212 11.04 9.58 -0.15
N ARG A 213 12.22 9.29 0.42
CA ARG A 213 13.18 8.34 -0.14
C ARG A 213 12.57 6.96 -0.33
N LYS A 214 11.78 6.47 0.63
CA LYS A 214 11.12 5.16 0.55
C LYS A 214 10.15 5.08 -0.63
N VAL A 215 9.37 6.13 -0.88
CA VAL A 215 8.29 6.09 -1.88
C VAL A 215 8.76 6.51 -3.27
N VAL A 216 9.55 7.59 -3.36
CA VAL A 216 10.03 8.19 -4.61
C VAL A 216 11.38 7.61 -5.07
N GLY A 217 12.17 7.08 -4.13
CA GLY A 217 13.46 6.43 -4.43
C GLY A 217 14.66 7.37 -4.58
N VAL A 218 14.48 8.69 -4.41
CA VAL A 218 15.56 9.69 -4.52
C VAL A 218 15.56 10.65 -3.33
N GLU A 219 16.68 11.32 -3.08
CA GLU A 219 16.77 12.37 -2.07
C GLU A 219 15.95 13.61 -2.51
N PRO A 220 15.20 14.28 -1.61
CA PRO A 220 14.49 15.49 -1.99
C PRO A 220 15.45 16.66 -2.25
N TYR A 221 15.39 17.23 -3.46
CA TYR A 221 16.18 18.40 -3.84
C TYR A 221 15.30 19.48 -4.49
N ASN A 222 15.54 20.75 -4.14
CA ASN A 222 14.89 21.92 -4.74
C ASN A 222 13.34 21.83 -4.86
N LEU A 223 12.69 21.26 -3.85
CA LEU A 223 11.23 21.09 -3.83
C LEU A 223 10.52 22.43 -3.63
N ARG A 224 9.36 22.61 -4.27
CA ARG A 224 8.52 23.81 -4.14
C ARG A 224 7.12 23.47 -3.64
N PHE A 225 6.49 24.40 -2.94
CA PHE A 225 5.11 24.22 -2.49
C PHE A 225 4.18 24.02 -3.70
N PRO A 226 3.34 22.97 -3.73
CA PRO A 226 2.48 22.71 -4.87
C PRO A 226 1.48 23.85 -5.09
N GLY A 227 1.22 24.18 -6.35
CA GLY A 227 0.12 25.07 -6.72
C GLY A 227 -1.24 24.41 -6.50
N THR A 228 -2.30 25.20 -6.62
CA THR A 228 -3.67 24.68 -6.58
C THR A 228 -3.95 23.82 -7.81
N LEU A 229 -4.67 22.72 -7.61
CA LEU A 229 -5.08 21.86 -8.72
C LEU A 229 -6.20 22.52 -9.52
N LYS A 230 -6.07 22.50 -10.85
CA LYS A 230 -7.11 22.94 -11.79
C LYS A 230 -8.07 21.80 -12.11
N GLY A 231 -9.33 22.11 -12.42
CA GLY A 231 -10.31 21.11 -12.89
C GLY A 231 -10.85 20.19 -11.80
N MET A 232 -10.74 20.58 -10.52
CA MET A 232 -11.33 19.85 -9.41
C MET A 232 -12.87 19.86 -9.50
N PRO A 233 -13.56 18.78 -9.09
CA PRO A 233 -15.02 18.73 -9.07
C PRO A 233 -15.63 19.88 -8.26
N THR A 234 -16.78 20.38 -8.73
CA THR A 234 -17.49 21.50 -8.10
C THR A 234 -18.41 21.08 -6.96
N SER A 235 -18.78 19.79 -6.89
CA SER A 235 -19.59 19.23 -5.80
C SER A 235 -19.13 17.83 -5.39
N LYS A 236 -19.54 17.43 -4.18
CA LYS A 236 -19.39 16.07 -3.67
C LYS A 236 -20.06 15.05 -4.60
N ASP A 237 -21.30 15.32 -5.02
CA ASP A 237 -22.06 14.40 -5.89
C ASP A 237 -21.41 14.22 -7.26
N ALA A 238 -20.80 15.28 -7.82
CA ALA A 238 -20.02 15.18 -9.05
C ALA A 238 -18.78 14.28 -8.85
N SER A 239 -18.14 14.34 -7.67
CA SER A 239 -17.00 13.48 -7.34
C SER A 239 -17.43 12.01 -7.25
N LEU A 240 -18.59 11.75 -6.63
CA LEU A 240 -19.14 10.40 -6.52
C LEU A 240 -19.51 9.80 -7.89
N ALA A 241 -20.16 10.59 -8.75
CA ALA A 241 -20.55 10.14 -10.08
C ALA A 241 -19.35 9.68 -10.91
N VAL A 242 -18.22 10.40 -10.80
CA VAL A 242 -16.95 10.01 -11.44
C VAL A 242 -16.38 8.75 -10.80
N ALA A 243 -16.34 8.69 -9.46
CA ALA A 243 -15.75 7.57 -8.73
C ALA A 243 -16.39 6.22 -9.04
N ILE A 244 -17.71 6.15 -9.20
CA ILE A 244 -18.42 4.90 -9.51
C ILE A 244 -17.89 4.24 -10.81
N HIS A 245 -17.48 5.04 -11.79
CA HIS A 245 -16.99 4.53 -13.08
C HIS A 245 -15.47 4.42 -13.15
N HIS A 246 -14.73 5.31 -12.48
CA HIS A 246 -13.27 5.40 -12.63
C HIS A 246 -12.47 4.79 -11.47
N ASN A 247 -13.08 4.56 -10.31
CA ASN A 247 -12.37 4.01 -9.16
C ASN A 247 -11.95 2.55 -9.42
N ALA A 248 -10.64 2.32 -9.48
CA ALA A 248 -10.06 1.03 -9.80
C ALA A 248 -10.36 -0.06 -8.75
N THR A 249 -10.49 0.30 -7.48
CA THR A 249 -10.88 -0.64 -6.40
C THR A 249 -12.29 -1.19 -6.63
N LEU A 250 -13.23 -0.33 -7.05
CA LEU A 250 -14.60 -0.75 -7.37
C LEU A 250 -14.63 -1.64 -8.62
N GLN A 251 -13.87 -1.27 -9.66
CA GLN A 251 -13.76 -2.07 -10.89
C GLN A 251 -13.11 -3.44 -10.64
N ALA A 252 -12.07 -3.51 -9.80
CA ALA A 252 -11.45 -4.76 -9.39
C ALA A 252 -12.45 -5.68 -8.67
N SER A 253 -13.21 -5.12 -7.74
CA SER A 253 -14.22 -5.85 -6.98
C SER A 253 -15.40 -6.32 -7.83
N GLN A 254 -15.80 -5.54 -8.84
CA GLN A 254 -16.80 -5.95 -9.81
C GLN A 254 -16.28 -7.14 -10.65
N ALA A 255 -15.03 -7.08 -11.10
CA ALA A 255 -14.41 -8.19 -11.83
C ALA A 255 -14.24 -9.46 -10.96
N ASP A 256 -13.95 -9.33 -9.66
CA ASP A 256 -13.96 -10.47 -8.73
C ASP A 256 -15.37 -11.09 -8.59
N THR A 257 -16.41 -10.25 -8.59
CA THR A 257 -17.81 -10.67 -8.56
C THR A 257 -18.17 -11.44 -9.83
N ASP A 258 -17.74 -10.98 -11.00
CA ASP A 258 -17.91 -11.69 -12.26
C ASP A 258 -17.14 -13.02 -12.28
N ALA A 259 -15.93 -13.06 -11.71
CA ALA A 259 -15.19 -14.31 -11.54
C ALA A 259 -15.96 -15.31 -10.66
N ALA A 260 -16.53 -14.88 -9.53
CA ALA A 260 -17.36 -15.74 -8.68
C ALA A 260 -18.64 -16.21 -9.39
N ARG A 261 -19.27 -15.36 -10.21
CA ARG A 261 -20.42 -15.71 -11.05
C ARG A 261 -20.07 -16.85 -12.02
N HIS A 262 -18.96 -16.72 -12.75
CA HIS A 262 -18.51 -17.78 -13.66
C HIS A 262 -18.11 -19.06 -12.93
N ALA A 263 -17.53 -18.93 -11.73
CA ALA A 263 -17.22 -20.09 -10.88
C ALA A 263 -18.49 -20.86 -10.46
N PHE A 264 -19.59 -20.15 -10.16
CA PHE A 264 -20.90 -20.77 -9.93
C PHE A 264 -21.42 -21.47 -11.19
N HIS A 265 -21.38 -20.81 -12.36
CA HIS A 265 -21.83 -21.42 -13.63
C HIS A 265 -21.00 -22.65 -14.03
N ALA A 266 -19.70 -22.67 -13.72
CA ALA A 266 -18.83 -23.82 -13.95
C ALA A 266 -19.27 -25.08 -13.19
N THR A 267 -20.06 -24.96 -12.11
CA THR A 267 -20.61 -26.11 -11.39
C THR A 267 -21.70 -26.86 -12.15
N ALA A 268 -22.27 -26.27 -13.21
CA ALA A 268 -23.30 -26.90 -14.03
C ALA A 268 -22.79 -28.18 -14.74
N GLY A 269 -21.51 -28.25 -15.08
CA GLY A 269 -20.96 -29.40 -15.81
C GLY A 269 -20.95 -30.71 -15.02
N SER A 270 -20.96 -30.65 -13.68
CA SER A 270 -21.12 -31.86 -12.86
C SER A 270 -22.47 -32.56 -13.06
N PHE A 271 -23.49 -31.86 -13.60
CA PHE A 271 -24.85 -32.38 -13.75
C PHE A 271 -25.15 -32.92 -15.15
N VAL A 272 -24.16 -32.93 -16.06
CA VAL A 272 -24.29 -33.37 -17.45
C VAL A 272 -23.10 -34.25 -17.86
N PRO A 273 -23.24 -35.08 -18.91
CA PRO A 273 -22.14 -35.90 -19.39
C PRO A 273 -20.97 -35.04 -19.93
N THR A 274 -19.76 -35.52 -19.70
CA THR A 274 -18.56 -35.06 -20.41
C THR A 274 -18.30 -35.95 -21.62
N VAL A 275 -18.00 -35.35 -22.77
CA VAL A 275 -17.70 -36.01 -24.04
C VAL A 275 -16.30 -35.60 -24.49
N SER A 276 -15.46 -36.58 -24.81
CA SER A 276 -14.10 -36.37 -25.29
C SER A 276 -13.76 -37.29 -26.46
N LEU A 277 -12.84 -36.86 -27.32
CA LEU A 277 -12.22 -37.68 -28.35
C LEU A 277 -10.88 -38.21 -27.81
N GLU A 278 -10.71 -39.52 -27.78
CA GLU A 278 -9.50 -40.18 -27.30
C GLU A 278 -8.87 -41.04 -28.40
N GLY A 279 -7.62 -40.75 -28.73
CA GLY A 279 -6.75 -41.57 -29.57
C GLY A 279 -5.66 -42.21 -28.71
N ARG A 280 -5.44 -43.52 -28.84
CA ARG A 280 -4.36 -44.25 -28.16
C ARG A 280 -3.57 -45.06 -29.17
N ALA A 281 -2.25 -44.99 -29.08
CA ALA A 281 -1.33 -45.88 -29.77
C ALA A 281 -0.34 -46.44 -28.75
N SER A 282 -0.17 -47.75 -28.69
CA SER A 282 0.80 -48.39 -27.79
C SER A 282 1.62 -49.45 -28.49
N ARG A 283 2.84 -49.64 -27.99
CA ARG A 283 3.76 -50.71 -28.39
C ARG A 283 4.32 -51.38 -27.14
N GLY A 284 4.08 -52.67 -27.01
CA GLY A 284 4.67 -53.53 -25.99
C GLY A 284 5.64 -54.53 -26.64
N ILE A 285 6.74 -54.83 -25.96
CA ILE A 285 7.64 -55.95 -26.27
C ILE A 285 7.82 -56.77 -25.02
N ASN A 286 7.48 -58.06 -25.10
CA ASN A 286 7.53 -58.98 -23.97
C ASN A 286 6.81 -58.39 -22.74
N SER A 287 5.67 -57.73 -22.98
CA SER A 287 4.94 -56.98 -21.97
C SER A 287 3.50 -57.50 -21.82
N ASP A 288 2.92 -57.41 -20.62
CA ASP A 288 1.66 -58.02 -20.22
C ASP A 288 1.69 -59.56 -20.36
N THR A 289 0.69 -60.14 -21.03
CA THR A 289 0.54 -61.59 -21.27
C THR A 289 1.10 -62.03 -22.62
N TYR A 290 1.77 -61.13 -23.35
CA TYR A 290 2.22 -61.35 -24.72
C TYR A 290 3.75 -61.47 -24.80
N VAL A 291 4.22 -62.61 -25.30
CA VAL A 291 5.63 -62.80 -25.69
C VAL A 291 5.81 -62.27 -27.10
N GLY A 292 6.83 -61.43 -27.32
CA GLY A 292 7.06 -60.76 -28.59
C GLY A 292 6.48 -59.35 -28.65
N ARG A 293 6.24 -58.83 -29.87
CA ARG A 293 5.77 -57.47 -30.10
C ARG A 293 4.24 -57.41 -30.19
N ARG A 294 3.66 -56.43 -29.51
CA ARG A 294 2.25 -56.07 -29.60
C ARG A 294 2.12 -54.58 -29.90
N ASP A 295 1.34 -54.25 -30.93
CA ASP A 295 0.99 -52.89 -31.29
C ASP A 295 -0.54 -52.75 -31.21
N ASP A 296 -1.03 -51.75 -30.48
CA ASP A 296 -2.46 -51.44 -30.40
C ASP A 296 -2.69 -49.99 -30.81
N VAL A 297 -3.72 -49.74 -31.64
CA VAL A 297 -4.17 -48.39 -32.01
C VAL A 297 -5.69 -48.33 -31.87
N SER A 298 -6.21 -47.28 -31.23
CA SER A 298 -7.65 -47.07 -31.10
C SER A 298 -8.01 -45.59 -31.11
N GLY A 299 -9.13 -45.24 -31.74
CA GLY A 299 -9.78 -43.93 -31.64
C GLY A 299 -11.21 -44.11 -31.14
N LYS A 300 -11.59 -43.39 -30.09
CA LYS A 300 -12.90 -43.54 -29.43
C LYS A 300 -13.47 -42.16 -29.08
N VAL A 301 -14.79 -42.02 -29.22
CA VAL A 301 -15.52 -40.95 -28.52
C VAL A 301 -15.93 -41.52 -27.17
N VAL A 302 -15.46 -40.89 -26.10
CA VAL A 302 -15.68 -41.33 -24.73
C VAL A 302 -16.66 -40.36 -24.07
N MET A 303 -17.82 -40.88 -23.68
CA MET A 303 -18.79 -40.18 -22.84
C MET A 303 -18.69 -40.73 -21.42
N SER A 304 -18.53 -39.85 -20.44
CA SER A 304 -18.53 -40.17 -19.01
C SER A 304 -19.51 -39.28 -18.27
N TRP A 305 -20.35 -39.86 -17.41
CA TRP A 305 -21.32 -39.11 -16.60
C TRP A 305 -21.43 -39.71 -15.20
N ASP A 306 -21.02 -38.92 -14.21
CA ASP A 306 -21.22 -39.26 -12.80
C ASP A 306 -22.64 -38.89 -12.38
N ILE A 307 -23.60 -39.79 -12.56
CA ILE A 307 -25.04 -39.51 -12.30
C ILE A 307 -25.31 -39.20 -10.82
N PHE A 308 -24.56 -39.81 -9.90
CA PHE A 308 -24.73 -39.60 -8.46
C PHE A 308 -23.41 -39.72 -7.71
N ARG A 309 -22.98 -38.63 -7.06
CA ARG A 309 -21.76 -38.56 -6.24
C ARG A 309 -22.06 -38.32 -4.77
N GLY A 310 -23.11 -38.93 -4.23
CA GLY A 310 -23.50 -38.76 -2.82
C GLY A 310 -23.90 -37.32 -2.46
N GLY A 311 -24.45 -36.55 -3.42
CA GLY A 311 -24.84 -35.15 -3.23
C GLY A 311 -23.69 -34.13 -3.20
N GLN A 312 -22.45 -34.54 -3.48
CA GLN A 312 -21.29 -33.63 -3.48
C GLN A 312 -21.49 -32.44 -4.45
N ASP A 313 -21.98 -32.70 -5.66
CA ASP A 313 -22.14 -31.65 -6.68
C ASP A 313 -23.23 -30.63 -6.33
N THR A 314 -24.31 -31.08 -5.67
CA THR A 314 -25.35 -30.18 -5.16
C THR A 314 -24.82 -29.27 -4.06
N TRP A 315 -24.06 -29.82 -3.10
CA TRP A 315 -23.46 -29.01 -2.04
C TRP A 315 -22.38 -28.06 -2.56
N ARG A 316 -21.57 -28.50 -3.54
CA ARG A 316 -20.60 -27.64 -4.23
C ARG A 316 -21.28 -26.47 -4.95
N ARG A 317 -22.41 -26.72 -5.61
CA ARG A 317 -23.17 -25.64 -6.28
C ARG A 317 -23.72 -24.63 -5.27
N THR A 318 -24.26 -25.10 -4.14
CA THR A 318 -24.72 -24.24 -3.04
C THR A 318 -23.57 -23.43 -2.44
N GLU A 319 -22.40 -24.05 -2.20
CA GLU A 319 -21.20 -23.35 -1.73
C GLU A 319 -20.83 -22.22 -2.69
N MET A 320 -20.76 -22.50 -3.99
CA MET A 320 -20.38 -21.49 -4.99
C MET A 320 -21.42 -20.37 -5.12
N ALA A 321 -22.71 -20.63 -4.85
CA ALA A 321 -23.73 -19.60 -4.77
C ALA A 321 -23.47 -18.65 -3.60
N GLU A 322 -23.13 -19.18 -2.42
CA GLU A 322 -22.77 -18.35 -1.26
C GLU A 322 -21.45 -17.61 -1.46
N ARG A 323 -20.47 -18.18 -2.16
CA ARG A 323 -19.26 -17.46 -2.56
C ARG A 323 -19.57 -16.28 -3.48
N TYR A 324 -20.51 -16.43 -4.41
CA TYR A 324 -20.98 -15.31 -5.24
C TYR A 324 -21.70 -14.23 -4.42
N ASN A 325 -22.60 -14.62 -3.51
CA ASN A 325 -23.25 -13.69 -2.58
C ASN A 325 -22.24 -12.94 -1.71
N GLN A 326 -21.22 -13.65 -1.19
CA GLN A 326 -20.12 -13.08 -0.43
C GLN A 326 -19.39 -11.99 -1.23
N GLN A 327 -19.08 -12.22 -2.51
CA GLN A 327 -18.42 -11.22 -3.35
C GLN A 327 -19.32 -10.02 -3.66
N ASN A 328 -20.62 -10.22 -3.89
CA ASN A 328 -21.58 -9.12 -4.03
C ASN A 328 -21.62 -8.23 -2.78
N MET A 329 -21.65 -8.83 -1.58
CA MET A 329 -21.63 -8.09 -0.32
C MET A 329 -20.30 -7.37 -0.10
N ALA A 330 -19.18 -7.99 -0.49
CA ALA A 330 -17.87 -7.36 -0.46
C ALA A 330 -17.80 -6.13 -1.39
N HIS A 331 -18.37 -6.23 -2.59
CA HIS A 331 -18.49 -5.11 -3.53
C HIS A 331 -19.34 -3.97 -2.95
N ALA A 332 -20.52 -4.27 -2.42
CA ALA A 332 -21.38 -3.27 -1.78
C ALA A 332 -20.71 -2.60 -0.56
N ARG A 333 -19.88 -3.33 0.20
CA ARG A 333 -19.06 -2.74 1.27
C ARG A 333 -18.03 -1.76 0.71
N LEU A 334 -17.27 -2.14 -0.32
CA LEU A 334 -16.28 -1.26 -0.95
C LEU A 334 -16.90 0.01 -1.57
N GLN A 335 -18.13 -0.07 -2.08
CA GLN A 335 -18.87 1.12 -2.52
C GLN A 335 -19.12 2.10 -1.36
N ARG A 336 -19.46 1.60 -0.16
CA ARG A 336 -19.62 2.44 1.04
C ARG A 336 -18.29 3.01 1.53
N ASP A 337 -17.23 2.22 1.49
CA ASP A 337 -15.89 2.67 1.86
C ASP A 337 -15.40 3.80 0.92
N ALA A 338 -15.68 3.67 -0.39
CA ALA A 338 -15.38 4.70 -1.38
C ALA A 338 -16.18 6.00 -1.15
N LEU A 339 -17.47 5.88 -0.84
CA LEU A 339 -18.33 7.00 -0.44
C LEU A 339 -17.76 7.73 0.79
N GLU A 340 -17.40 6.98 1.83
CA GLU A 340 -16.81 7.54 3.05
C GLU A 340 -15.48 8.27 2.76
N SER A 341 -14.64 7.69 1.91
CA SER A 341 -13.36 8.30 1.51
C SER A 341 -13.56 9.64 0.78
N ILE A 342 -14.52 9.71 -0.14
CA ILE A 342 -14.88 10.96 -0.85
C ILE A 342 -15.44 11.99 0.13
N ASP A 343 -16.29 11.55 1.07
CA ASP A 343 -16.89 12.43 2.08
C ASP A 343 -15.84 13.08 2.96
N LYS A 344 -14.87 12.28 3.42
CA LYS A 344 -13.74 12.74 4.22
C LYS A 344 -12.86 13.72 3.43
N ALA A 345 -12.48 13.38 2.20
CA ALA A 345 -11.66 14.25 1.36
C ALA A 345 -12.36 15.57 1.01
N TRP A 346 -13.64 15.52 0.67
CA TRP A 346 -14.45 16.70 0.36
C TRP A 346 -14.63 17.62 1.58
N SER A 347 -14.90 17.04 2.75
CA SER A 347 -15.02 17.78 4.01
C SER A 347 -13.70 18.41 4.41
N ALA A 348 -12.60 17.65 4.33
CA ALA A 348 -11.25 18.15 4.59
C ALA A 348 -10.92 19.34 3.69
N ARG A 349 -11.22 19.25 2.40
CA ARG A 349 -11.03 20.35 1.45
C ARG A 349 -11.86 21.59 1.82
N THR A 350 -13.18 21.45 1.93
CA THR A 350 -14.10 22.59 2.13
C THR A 350 -13.90 23.29 3.46
N ILE A 351 -13.74 22.54 4.56
CA ILE A 351 -13.53 23.10 5.89
C ILE A 351 -12.14 23.75 6.00
N THR A 352 -11.11 23.14 5.40
CA THR A 352 -9.74 23.68 5.47
C THR A 352 -9.61 24.99 4.70
N VAL A 353 -10.35 25.20 3.60
CA VAL A 353 -10.41 26.51 2.91
C VAL A 353 -10.86 27.62 3.88
N THR A 354 -11.97 27.41 4.59
CA THR A 354 -12.48 28.38 5.57
C THR A 354 -11.48 28.63 6.69
N ARG A 355 -10.84 27.56 7.19
CA ARG A 355 -9.80 27.65 8.22
C ARG A 355 -8.59 28.45 7.77
N ILE A 356 -8.11 28.26 6.54
CA ILE A 356 -7.00 29.04 5.96
C ILE A 356 -7.36 30.52 5.91
N GLY A 357 -8.58 30.87 5.50
CA GLY A 357 -9.05 32.26 5.47
C GLY A 357 -9.10 32.92 6.85
N ALA A 358 -9.48 32.17 7.90
CA ALA A 358 -9.45 32.66 9.28
C ALA A 358 -8.01 32.82 9.81
N LEU A 359 -7.17 31.80 9.66
CA LEU A 359 -5.77 31.82 10.12
C LEU A 359 -4.94 32.90 9.42
N THR A 360 -5.22 33.17 8.14
CA THR A 360 -4.53 34.25 7.40
C THR A 360 -4.85 35.62 7.98
N ARG A 361 -6.12 35.87 8.34
CA ARG A 361 -6.55 37.12 9.00
C ARG A 361 -6.01 37.22 10.42
N GLN A 362 -6.00 36.11 11.17
CA GLN A 362 -5.41 36.04 12.50
C GLN A 362 -3.92 36.42 12.45
N LEU A 363 -3.14 35.79 11.56
CA LEU A 363 -1.71 36.06 11.43
C LEU A 363 -1.41 37.54 11.08
N ALA A 364 -2.27 38.17 10.27
CA ALA A 364 -2.17 39.59 9.96
C ALA A 364 -2.51 40.50 11.16
N ALA A 365 -3.44 40.09 12.02
CA ALA A 365 -3.77 40.79 13.25
C ALA A 365 -2.67 40.62 14.32
N ASP A 366 -2.20 39.39 14.52
CA ASP A 366 -1.12 39.06 15.47
C ASP A 366 0.14 39.86 15.17
N ARG A 367 0.51 40.01 13.89
CA ARG A 367 1.66 40.83 13.49
C ARG A 367 1.51 42.31 13.90
N LYS A 368 0.33 42.89 13.69
CA LYS A 368 0.06 44.28 14.11
C LYS A 368 0.08 44.43 15.64
N ALA A 369 -0.43 43.42 16.36
CA ALA A 369 -0.41 43.40 17.81
C ALA A 369 1.02 43.32 18.35
N ILE A 370 1.87 42.46 17.78
CA ILE A 370 3.30 42.37 18.12
C ILE A 370 4.00 43.72 17.89
N ASP A 371 3.77 44.36 16.73
CA ASP A 371 4.39 45.66 16.41
C ASP A 371 3.99 46.75 17.41
N ALA A 372 2.73 46.73 17.89
CA ALA A 372 2.25 47.66 18.91
C ALA A 372 2.82 47.34 20.30
N TYR A 373 2.70 46.09 20.75
CA TYR A 373 3.17 45.65 22.07
C TYR A 373 4.68 45.79 22.23
N ARG A 374 5.45 45.62 21.14
CA ARG A 374 6.90 45.85 21.15
C ARG A 374 7.21 47.32 21.47
N LYS A 375 6.52 48.28 20.86
CA LYS A 375 6.69 49.72 21.14
C LYS A 375 6.25 50.08 22.55
N GLU A 376 5.10 49.57 23.00
CA GLU A 376 4.60 49.82 24.35
C GLU A 376 5.52 49.22 25.42
N TYR A 377 6.07 48.02 25.19
CA TYR A 377 7.08 47.41 26.07
C TYR A 377 8.38 48.23 26.11
N GLU A 378 8.82 48.75 24.96
CA GLU A 378 9.99 49.62 24.88
C GLU A 378 9.82 50.89 25.74
N LEU A 379 8.61 51.45 25.76
CA LEU A 379 8.18 52.60 26.57
C LEU A 379 7.84 52.26 28.03
N GLY A 380 7.88 50.99 28.42
CA GLY A 380 7.51 50.53 29.77
C GLY A 380 6.01 50.57 30.07
N GLN A 381 5.16 50.68 29.04
CA GLN A 381 3.69 50.76 29.15
C GLN A 381 3.01 49.39 29.05
N ARG A 382 3.74 48.34 28.66
CA ARG A 382 3.25 46.96 28.53
C ARG A 382 4.23 45.99 29.19
N SER A 383 3.74 44.85 29.65
CA SER A 383 4.57 43.82 30.29
C SER A 383 5.33 42.97 29.26
N LEU A 384 6.48 42.41 29.68
CA LEU A 384 7.23 41.46 28.85
C LEU A 384 6.40 40.21 28.53
N ILE A 385 5.59 39.74 29.49
CA ILE A 385 4.76 38.55 29.33
C ILE A 385 3.73 38.73 28.21
N ASP A 386 3.16 39.94 28.05
CA ASP A 386 2.23 40.23 26.96
C ASP A 386 2.90 40.16 25.58
N LEU A 387 4.12 40.71 25.45
CA LEU A 387 4.90 40.65 24.21
C LEU A 387 5.27 39.19 23.87
N LEU A 388 5.79 38.45 24.84
CA LEU A 388 6.15 37.03 24.67
C LEU A 388 4.92 36.18 24.31
N ASN A 389 3.76 36.45 24.92
CA ASN A 389 2.51 35.77 24.59
C ASN A 389 2.04 36.08 23.17
N ALA A 390 2.15 37.33 22.71
CA ALA A 390 1.79 37.72 21.35
C ALA A 390 2.70 37.05 20.29
N GLU A 391 4.01 37.00 20.53
CA GLU A 391 4.96 36.27 19.66
C GLU A 391 4.61 34.77 19.57
N ASN A 392 4.30 34.14 20.71
CA ASN A 392 3.87 32.74 20.73
C ASN A 392 2.53 32.51 20.00
N GLN A 393 1.56 33.43 20.12
CA GLN A 393 0.31 33.36 19.38
C GLN A 393 0.55 33.42 17.86
N TYR A 394 1.38 34.35 17.40
CA TYR A 394 1.78 34.47 16.00
C TYR A 394 2.46 33.19 15.49
N PHE A 395 3.41 32.65 16.26
CA PHE A 395 4.10 31.41 15.90
C PHE A 395 3.13 30.24 15.74
N ASN A 396 2.24 30.03 16.72
CA ASN A 396 1.24 28.97 16.68
C ASN A 396 0.25 29.13 15.50
N ALA A 397 -0.14 30.37 15.19
CA ALA A 397 -0.98 30.68 14.03
C ALA A 397 -0.23 30.40 12.71
N ALA A 398 1.05 30.75 12.61
CA ALA A 398 1.89 30.52 11.43
C ALA A 398 2.11 29.01 11.17
N VAL A 399 2.39 28.24 12.23
CA VAL A 399 2.48 26.78 12.19
C VAL A 399 1.14 26.19 11.72
N SER A 400 0.03 26.61 12.34
CA SER A 400 -1.32 26.14 11.97
C SER A 400 -1.68 26.45 10.52
N LEU A 401 -1.35 27.64 10.03
CA LEU A 401 -1.60 28.06 8.64
C LEU A 401 -0.78 27.22 7.66
N THR A 402 0.50 27.00 7.95
CA THR A 402 1.40 26.19 7.12
C THR A 402 0.91 24.74 7.05
N SER A 403 0.51 24.17 8.18
CA SER A 403 -0.07 22.82 8.24
C SER A 403 -1.41 22.73 7.50
N ALA A 404 -2.31 23.71 7.67
CA ALA A 404 -3.59 23.75 6.96
C ALA A 404 -3.41 23.83 5.44
N ARG A 405 -2.41 24.58 4.96
CA ARG A 405 -2.05 24.62 3.53
C ARG A 405 -1.58 23.26 3.01
N GLY A 406 -0.84 22.49 3.80
CA GLY A 406 -0.47 21.11 3.42
C GLY A 406 -1.71 20.21 3.34
N VAL A 407 -2.61 20.31 4.31
CA VAL A 407 -3.83 19.49 4.39
C VAL A 407 -4.76 19.71 3.19
N ILE A 408 -4.99 20.96 2.77
CA ILE A 408 -5.85 21.22 1.60
C ILE A 408 -5.26 20.65 0.31
N VAL A 409 -3.94 20.81 0.10
CA VAL A 409 -3.28 20.28 -1.09
C VAL A 409 -3.37 18.76 -1.09
N PHE A 410 -3.08 18.12 0.03
CA PHE A 410 -3.21 16.67 0.14
C PHE A 410 -4.66 16.20 -0.06
N ALA A 411 -5.64 16.90 0.50
CA ALA A 411 -7.06 16.57 0.32
C ALA A 411 -7.50 16.64 -1.16
N ASP A 412 -6.95 17.57 -1.95
CA ASP A 412 -7.21 17.64 -3.39
C ASP A 412 -6.66 16.38 -4.11
N TYR A 413 -5.43 15.94 -3.82
CA TYR A 413 -4.87 14.70 -4.37
C TYR A 413 -5.61 13.45 -3.88
N GLN A 414 -6.00 13.41 -2.60
CA GLN A 414 -6.77 12.33 -2.01
C GLN A 414 -8.14 12.20 -2.69
N LEU A 415 -8.78 13.32 -3.02
CA LEU A 415 -10.05 13.32 -3.75
C LEU A 415 -9.87 12.76 -5.18
N LEU A 416 -8.82 13.16 -5.90
CA LEU A 416 -8.52 12.60 -7.23
C LEU A 416 -8.25 11.08 -7.17
N ALA A 417 -7.49 10.62 -6.17
CA ALA A 417 -7.22 9.20 -5.95
C ALA A 417 -8.49 8.42 -5.60
N ALA A 418 -9.36 8.96 -4.73
CA ALA A 418 -10.64 8.35 -4.38
C ALA A 418 -11.60 8.26 -5.57
N MET A 419 -11.51 9.20 -6.53
CA MET A 419 -12.23 9.13 -7.80
C MET A 419 -11.61 8.16 -8.82
N GLY A 420 -10.35 7.76 -8.65
CA GLY A 420 -9.61 6.93 -9.61
C GLY A 420 -9.12 7.71 -10.85
N THR A 421 -8.96 9.03 -10.74
CA THR A 421 -8.59 9.93 -11.85
C THR A 421 -7.27 10.66 -11.61
N LEU A 422 -6.53 10.32 -10.55
CA LEU A 422 -5.26 10.98 -10.24
C LEU A 422 -4.19 10.67 -11.32
N LEU A 423 -4.08 9.45 -11.83
CA LEU A 423 -3.16 9.16 -12.95
C LEU A 423 -3.52 9.91 -14.23
N ASP A 424 -4.82 9.98 -14.53
CA ASP A 424 -5.34 10.71 -15.70
C ASP A 424 -5.02 12.21 -15.60
N TYR A 425 -5.14 12.77 -14.39
CA TYR A 425 -4.76 14.16 -14.10
C TYR A 425 -3.27 14.43 -14.32
N LEU A 426 -2.40 13.51 -13.89
CA LEU A 426 -0.95 13.60 -14.05
C LEU A 426 -0.50 13.41 -15.50
N LYS A 427 -1.41 12.95 -16.38
CA LYS A 427 -1.09 12.46 -17.73
C LYS A 427 0.05 11.44 -17.70
N ALA A 428 0.11 10.68 -16.62
CA ALA A 428 1.08 9.61 -16.45
C ALA A 428 0.43 8.34 -16.98
N PRO A 429 0.94 7.72 -18.07
CA PRO A 429 0.37 6.49 -18.56
C PRO A 429 0.52 5.43 -17.45
N PRO A 430 -0.57 4.73 -17.08
CA PRO A 430 -0.45 3.61 -16.17
C PRO A 430 0.42 2.52 -16.80
N PRO A 431 0.97 1.58 -16.00
CA PRO A 431 1.65 0.40 -16.52
C PRO A 431 0.77 -0.31 -17.57
N VAL A 432 1.39 -0.90 -18.59
CA VAL A 432 0.66 -1.62 -19.66
C VAL A 432 -0.23 -2.73 -19.08
N GLU A 433 0.22 -3.34 -17.98
CA GLU A 433 -0.50 -4.36 -17.23
C GLU A 433 -1.78 -3.88 -16.55
N ALA A 434 -1.98 -2.57 -16.40
CA ALA A 434 -3.20 -1.97 -15.84
C ALA A 434 -4.39 -1.99 -16.81
N ALA A 435 -4.15 -2.29 -18.09
CA ALA A 435 -5.21 -2.42 -19.08
C ALA A 435 -5.99 -3.74 -18.88
N PRO A 436 -7.33 -3.69 -18.73
CA PRO A 436 -8.16 -4.88 -18.72
C PRO A 436 -8.20 -5.52 -20.11
N LEU A 437 -8.68 -6.77 -20.19
CA LEU A 437 -8.94 -7.45 -21.45
C LEU A 437 -10.26 -6.93 -22.06
N ASP A 438 -10.20 -6.40 -23.27
CA ASP A 438 -11.36 -5.83 -23.98
C ASP A 438 -12.42 -6.90 -24.35
N GLN A 439 -11.98 -8.13 -24.63
CA GLN A 439 -12.84 -9.30 -24.90
C GLN A 439 -12.07 -10.60 -24.63
N VAL A 440 -12.74 -11.60 -24.05
CA VAL A 440 -12.23 -12.97 -24.03
C VAL A 440 -12.26 -13.49 -25.46
N ALA A 441 -11.20 -13.23 -26.20
CA ALA A 441 -11.10 -13.70 -27.56
C ALA A 441 -11.09 -15.25 -27.54
N PHE A 442 -12.21 -15.85 -27.95
CA PHE A 442 -12.23 -17.18 -28.58
C PHE A 442 -11.56 -17.12 -29.97
N GLY A 443 -10.49 -16.33 -30.11
CA GLY A 443 -9.65 -16.32 -31.30
C GLY A 443 -8.94 -17.67 -31.45
N PRO A 444 -8.28 -17.93 -32.60
CA PRO A 444 -7.46 -19.13 -32.74
C PRO A 444 -6.52 -19.21 -31.55
N PHE A 445 -6.62 -20.30 -30.78
CA PHE A 445 -5.86 -20.53 -29.57
C PHE A 445 -4.40 -20.12 -29.77
N PRO A 446 -3.75 -19.48 -28.80
CA PRO A 446 -2.40 -18.94 -28.99
C PRO A 446 -1.46 -20.05 -29.48
N THR A 447 -1.02 -19.95 -30.74
CA THR A 447 -0.10 -20.90 -31.36
C THR A 447 1.32 -20.79 -30.81
N LYS A 448 1.60 -19.74 -30.03
CA LYS A 448 2.88 -19.50 -29.38
C LYS A 448 2.82 -20.00 -27.93
N ILE A 449 3.47 -21.14 -27.70
CA ILE A 449 3.77 -21.65 -26.36
C ILE A 449 4.90 -20.79 -25.78
N ALA A 450 4.82 -20.43 -24.49
CA ALA A 450 5.88 -19.69 -23.82
C ALA A 450 7.20 -20.48 -23.88
N PRO A 451 8.35 -19.82 -24.12
CA PRO A 451 9.64 -20.50 -24.14
C PRO A 451 9.93 -21.11 -22.76
N PHE A 452 10.60 -22.26 -22.74
CA PHE A 452 11.05 -22.88 -21.50
C PHE A 452 12.11 -22.00 -20.83
N ILE A 453 11.92 -21.72 -19.54
CA ILE A 453 12.80 -20.84 -18.77
C ILE A 453 13.72 -21.73 -17.91
N TRP A 454 15.01 -21.77 -18.26
CA TRP A 454 16.03 -22.54 -17.51
C TRP A 454 16.57 -21.79 -16.28
N ASN A 455 16.69 -20.47 -16.37
CA ASN A 455 17.32 -19.64 -15.35
C ASN A 455 16.27 -18.81 -14.60
N LEU A 456 16.55 -18.47 -13.34
CA LEU A 456 15.72 -17.53 -12.60
C LEU A 456 15.59 -16.20 -13.37
N PRO A 457 14.36 -15.65 -13.49
CA PRO A 457 14.18 -14.34 -14.11
C PRO A 457 14.89 -13.27 -13.27
N SER A 458 15.41 -12.23 -13.92
CA SER A 458 16.00 -11.10 -13.22
C SER A 458 14.97 -10.49 -12.28
N THR A 459 15.21 -10.59 -10.97
CA THR A 459 14.54 -9.72 -9.99
C THR A 459 15.05 -8.31 -10.27
N GLY A 460 14.19 -7.31 -10.35
CA GLY A 460 14.59 -5.92 -10.60
C GLY A 460 15.62 -5.39 -9.58
N SER A 461 15.96 -4.11 -9.67
CA SER A 461 16.92 -3.50 -8.74
C SER A 461 16.48 -3.68 -7.29
N ASN A 462 17.23 -4.47 -6.51
CA ASN A 462 17.02 -4.59 -5.07
C ASN A 462 17.54 -3.29 -4.40
N PRO A 463 16.67 -2.50 -3.74
CA PRO A 463 17.02 -1.18 -3.21
C PRO A 463 18.08 -1.22 -2.10
N LEU A 464 18.31 -2.39 -1.49
CA LEU A 464 19.31 -2.59 -0.43
C LEU A 464 20.49 -3.46 -0.89
N ASN A 465 20.62 -3.71 -2.20
CA ASN A 465 21.78 -4.44 -2.69
C ASN A 465 23.01 -3.53 -2.59
N VAL A 466 23.69 -3.60 -1.45
CA VAL A 466 25.05 -3.12 -1.29
C VAL A 466 25.89 -4.00 -2.22
N ALA A 467 26.02 -3.58 -3.49
CA ALA A 467 26.88 -4.23 -4.45
C ALA A 467 28.32 -4.16 -3.88
N GLY A 468 28.74 -5.27 -3.28
CA GLY A 468 30.00 -5.40 -2.57
C GLY A 468 29.96 -4.75 -1.20
N THR A 469 29.96 -5.56 -0.14
CA THR A 469 30.66 -5.20 1.08
C THR A 469 32.04 -4.67 0.63
N PRO A 470 32.41 -3.38 0.83
CA PRO A 470 33.81 -3.03 0.71
C PRO A 470 34.53 -3.98 1.65
N SER A 471 35.49 -4.75 1.12
CA SER A 471 36.32 -5.64 1.92
C SER A 471 36.71 -4.86 3.16
N ALA A 472 36.34 -5.39 4.33
CA ALA A 472 36.53 -4.70 5.59
C ALA A 472 37.98 -4.20 5.63
N ILE A 473 38.16 -2.88 5.51
CA ILE A 473 39.44 -2.28 5.83
C ILE A 473 39.59 -2.64 7.31
N PRO A 474 40.62 -3.41 7.72
CA PRO A 474 40.78 -3.74 9.12
C PRO A 474 40.89 -2.42 9.88
N TYR A 475 39.85 -2.11 10.64
CA TYR A 475 39.83 -0.98 11.53
C TYR A 475 40.81 -1.31 12.65
N THR A 476 42.01 -0.72 12.59
CA THR A 476 42.87 -0.57 13.77
C THR A 476 42.26 0.54 14.63
N PRO A 477 41.69 0.25 15.80
CA PRO A 477 41.25 1.31 16.70
C PRO A 477 42.46 2.14 17.11
N ALA A 478 42.41 3.44 16.87
CA ALA A 478 43.27 4.37 17.59
C ALA A 478 42.89 4.25 19.08
N ALA A 479 43.86 3.87 19.90
CA ALA A 479 43.68 3.76 21.33
C ALA A 479 43.29 5.13 21.92
N GLY A 480 42.13 5.19 22.58
CA GLY A 480 41.79 6.26 23.51
C GLY A 480 40.55 7.08 23.16
N ALA A 481 39.37 6.56 23.46
CA ALA A 481 38.26 7.28 24.10
C ALA A 481 37.14 6.28 24.39
N ILE A 482 37.06 5.80 25.63
CA ILE A 482 35.89 5.07 26.12
C ILE A 482 34.78 6.09 26.31
N VAL A 483 33.85 6.17 25.37
CA VAL A 483 32.57 6.84 25.59
C VAL A 483 31.68 5.85 26.34
N ASN A 484 31.56 6.04 27.66
CA ASN A 484 30.65 5.24 28.48
C ASN A 484 29.21 5.60 28.12
N SER A 485 28.39 4.59 27.84
CA SER A 485 26.95 4.71 27.55
C SER A 485 26.09 5.05 28.77
N GLY A 486 26.67 5.70 29.79
CA GLY A 486 26.03 6.08 31.06
C GLY A 486 25.48 7.52 31.08
N ASP A 487 25.88 8.38 30.14
CA ASP A 487 25.56 9.82 30.19
C ASP A 487 24.15 10.18 29.65
N ARG A 488 23.31 9.20 29.32
CA ARG A 488 21.98 9.46 28.74
C ARG A 488 20.82 9.60 29.72
N TRP A 489 21.05 9.38 31.01
CA TRP A 489 20.04 9.60 32.04
C TRP A 489 20.67 10.05 33.35
N GLN A 490 20.90 11.36 33.50
CA GLN A 490 20.95 11.96 34.83
C GLN A 490 19.76 12.91 35.02
N ILE A 491 18.88 12.44 35.90
CA ILE A 491 17.71 13.11 36.44
C ILE A 491 18.19 14.34 37.21
N TRP A 492 17.70 15.51 36.81
CA TRP A 492 17.86 16.75 37.56
C TRP A 492 16.89 16.71 38.76
N SER A 493 17.41 16.66 39.98
CA SER A 493 16.68 17.02 41.19
C SER A 493 17.30 18.26 41.82
N PRO A 494 16.51 19.15 42.43
CA PRO A 494 16.89 20.55 42.61
C PRO A 494 17.63 20.81 43.93
N THR A 495 18.49 21.84 43.88
CA THR A 495 18.91 22.77 44.97
C THR A 495 20.07 22.35 45.90
N PRO A 496 20.73 23.32 46.57
CA PRO A 496 21.82 24.19 46.08
C PRO A 496 23.14 23.91 46.84
N THR A 497 24.27 24.46 46.39
CA THR A 497 25.44 24.62 47.26
C THR A 497 25.95 26.05 47.18
N ILE A 498 25.44 26.88 48.09
CA ILE A 498 26.22 27.99 48.67
C ILE A 498 27.04 27.36 49.80
N GLN A 499 28.36 27.42 49.70
CA GLN A 499 29.24 27.16 50.84
C GLN A 499 29.13 28.33 51.82
N ASN A 500 28.65 28.04 53.04
CA ASN A 500 28.65 28.98 54.16
C ASN A 500 30.07 29.17 54.72
N GLY A 501 30.44 30.43 54.95
CA GLY A 501 31.51 30.78 55.88
C GLY A 501 31.03 30.65 57.34
N ARG A 502 31.90 30.13 58.21
CA ARG A 502 31.84 30.12 59.70
C ARG A 502 30.50 29.73 60.37
N ASN A 503 30.43 28.53 60.97
CA ASN A 503 30.69 28.22 62.39
C ASN A 503 30.11 26.83 62.73
N PRO A 504 30.70 26.06 63.67
CA PRO A 504 30.26 24.70 64.01
C PRO A 504 29.63 24.55 65.42
N ALA A 505 29.14 23.32 65.66
CA ALA A 505 28.85 22.62 66.91
C ALA A 505 27.55 22.93 67.67
N TRP A 506 26.64 21.94 67.66
CA TRP A 506 25.91 21.51 68.84
C TRP A 506 25.37 20.08 68.66
N LEU A 507 25.67 19.26 69.66
CA LEU A 507 24.98 18.05 70.08
C LEU A 507 24.17 18.50 71.33
N GLU A 508 22.87 18.17 71.40
CA GLU A 508 22.04 17.98 72.62
C GLU A 508 20.55 18.07 72.21
N GLN A 509 19.67 17.07 72.34
CA GLN A 509 19.15 16.27 73.46
C GLN A 509 17.72 16.70 73.88
N SER A 510 16.76 15.82 73.55
CA SER A 510 15.48 15.52 74.22
C SER A 510 14.31 16.54 74.21
N ARG A 511 13.11 16.13 73.73
CA ARG A 511 12.02 15.46 74.46
C ARG A 511 10.74 15.33 73.59
N SER A 512 10.14 14.14 73.62
CA SER A 512 8.74 13.78 73.25
C SER A 512 7.71 14.45 74.21
N PRO A 513 6.35 14.40 74.06
CA PRO A 513 5.55 13.30 73.47
C PRO A 513 4.21 13.61 72.71
N LYS A 514 3.81 12.63 71.86
CA LYS A 514 2.48 11.98 71.54
C LYS A 514 1.14 12.77 71.67
N PRO A 515 -0.02 12.20 71.21
CA PRO A 515 -0.40 11.63 69.91
C PRO A 515 -1.81 12.12 69.46
N VAL A 516 -2.25 11.93 68.20
CA VAL A 516 -3.69 11.82 67.92
C VAL A 516 -3.94 10.72 66.89
N ASP A 517 -4.70 9.74 67.37
CA ASP A 517 -5.33 8.63 66.68
C ASP A 517 -6.73 9.10 66.25
N LEU A 518 -7.16 8.84 65.02
CA LEU A 518 -8.59 8.75 64.69
C LEU A 518 -8.81 7.68 63.61
N ARG A 519 -9.27 6.53 64.09
CA ARG A 519 -10.03 5.52 63.36
C ARG A 519 -11.40 6.07 62.91
N SER A 520 -12.00 5.31 61.99
CA SER A 520 -13.44 5.17 61.69
C SER A 520 -14.01 6.28 60.80
N SER A 521 -14.95 6.04 59.88
CA SER A 521 -15.69 4.86 59.42
C SER A 521 -16.68 5.36 58.36
N ASN A 522 -17.15 4.45 57.50
CA ASN A 522 -18.45 4.52 56.79
C ASN A 522 -18.59 5.63 55.74
N GLN A 523 -19.35 5.51 54.67
CA GLN A 523 -20.17 4.46 54.05
C GLN A 523 -20.64 5.08 52.72
N ASN A 524 -20.86 4.25 51.70
CA ASN A 524 -21.88 4.38 50.63
C ASN A 524 -21.92 5.71 49.82
N ALA A 525 -22.15 5.74 48.51
CA ALA A 525 -23.11 4.98 47.71
C ALA A 525 -22.93 5.35 46.23
N GLY A 526 -23.45 4.50 45.34
CA GLY A 526 -24.03 4.90 44.05
C GLY A 526 -23.04 4.90 42.90
N ASP A 527 -23.03 3.84 42.10
CA ASP A 527 -23.86 3.68 40.88
C ASP A 527 -23.41 4.63 39.77
N GLY A 528 -23.12 4.19 38.55
CA GLY A 528 -23.42 2.96 37.86
C GLY A 528 -23.45 3.29 36.36
N SER A 529 -23.08 2.34 35.51
CA SER A 529 -23.51 2.13 34.10
C SER A 529 -22.38 1.52 33.25
N ALA A 530 -22.34 0.18 33.22
CA ALA A 530 -21.73 -0.58 32.13
C ALA A 530 -22.87 -1.31 31.41
N LEU A 531 -23.03 -0.97 30.14
CA LEU A 531 -24.07 -1.48 29.25
C LEU A 531 -23.78 -2.92 28.84
N SER A 532 -24.81 -3.74 28.95
CA SER A 532 -24.88 -5.14 28.53
C SER A 532 -24.94 -5.25 27.00
N PHE A 533 -24.22 -6.24 26.46
CA PHE A 533 -24.47 -6.76 25.11
C PHE A 533 -25.14 -8.13 25.25
N ALA A 534 -26.36 -8.21 24.71
CA ALA A 534 -27.15 -9.41 24.62
C ALA A 534 -26.67 -10.28 23.45
N ALA A 535 -26.51 -11.57 23.73
CA ALA A 535 -26.44 -12.63 22.73
C ALA A 535 -27.86 -12.94 22.22
N THR A 536 -28.01 -13.23 20.93
CA THR A 536 -29.26 -13.78 20.39
C THR A 536 -28.91 -14.93 19.45
N GLU A 537 -29.52 -16.07 19.77
CA GLU A 537 -29.38 -17.36 19.12
C GLU A 537 -30.08 -17.41 17.76
N PHE A 538 -29.52 -18.26 16.90
CA PHE A 538 -30.04 -18.65 15.59
C PHE A 538 -30.85 -19.95 15.73
N THR A 539 -32.09 -19.94 15.27
CA THR A 539 -32.78 -21.14 14.73
C THR A 539 -33.94 -20.69 13.83
N ASP A 540 -33.92 -21.10 12.56
CA ASP A 540 -34.83 -22.12 12.03
C ASP A 540 -34.96 -22.01 10.50
N THR A 541 -34.91 -23.18 9.88
CA THR A 541 -34.87 -23.49 8.45
C THR A 541 -36.28 -23.66 7.88
N ARG A 542 -36.59 -23.01 6.75
CA ARG A 542 -37.64 -23.50 5.82
C ARG A 542 -37.24 -23.31 4.36
N PHE A 543 -37.08 -24.43 3.68
CA PHE A 543 -36.93 -24.55 2.23
C PHE A 543 -38.22 -24.16 1.51
N SER A 544 -38.14 -23.27 0.52
CA SER A 544 -39.14 -23.10 -0.53
C SER A 544 -38.45 -23.17 -1.90
N VAL A 545 -39.02 -23.97 -2.80
CA VAL A 545 -38.49 -24.21 -4.15
C VAL A 545 -38.91 -23.07 -5.09
N PRO A 546 -38.00 -22.34 -5.76
CA PRO A 546 -38.37 -21.27 -6.68
C PRO A 546 -38.78 -21.79 -8.08
N SER A 547 -39.71 -21.09 -8.71
CA SER A 547 -40.51 -21.41 -9.92
C SER A 547 -39.79 -21.46 -11.28
N TRP A 548 -38.45 -21.53 -11.33
CA TRP A 548 -37.70 -21.57 -12.60
C TRP A 548 -37.58 -22.99 -13.21
N PHE A 549 -38.19 -24.00 -12.59
CA PHE A 549 -38.16 -25.39 -13.04
C PHE A 549 -39.21 -25.77 -14.10
N ASN A 550 -40.13 -24.88 -14.47
CA ASN A 550 -41.25 -25.18 -15.39
C ASN A 550 -41.22 -24.46 -16.76
N ALA A 551 -40.09 -23.85 -17.15
CA ALA A 551 -40.01 -23.05 -18.39
C ALA A 551 -39.24 -23.72 -19.55
N ALA A 552 -39.24 -25.05 -19.65
CA ALA A 552 -38.56 -25.78 -20.73
C ALA A 552 -39.39 -26.93 -21.34
N ALA A 553 -40.72 -26.80 -21.35
CA ALA A 553 -41.62 -27.81 -21.96
C ALA A 553 -42.71 -27.24 -22.88
N GLN A 554 -42.62 -25.99 -23.33
CA GLN A 554 -43.52 -25.44 -24.35
C GLN A 554 -42.76 -24.54 -25.31
N GLY A 555 -42.38 -25.07 -26.47
CA GLY A 555 -41.71 -24.28 -27.50
C GLY A 555 -41.22 -25.03 -28.73
N ILE A 556 -41.82 -26.17 -29.10
CA ILE A 556 -41.65 -26.74 -30.44
C ILE A 556 -43.04 -27.15 -30.93
N LYS A 557 -43.73 -26.21 -31.57
CA LYS A 557 -44.78 -26.52 -32.54
C LYS A 557 -44.21 -26.28 -33.93
N THR A 558 -44.09 -27.38 -34.64
CA THR A 558 -43.89 -27.54 -36.06
C THR A 558 -44.92 -26.76 -36.87
N ASN A 559 -44.54 -26.35 -38.08
CA ASN A 559 -45.44 -25.94 -39.15
C ASN A 559 -45.00 -26.68 -40.42
N PRO A 560 -45.90 -27.09 -41.32
CA PRO A 560 -47.37 -27.09 -41.23
C PRO A 560 -47.97 -28.43 -40.77
#